data_AF-G0EH37-F1
#
_entry.id   AF-G0EH37-F1
#
_cell.length_a   1.000
_cell.length_b   1.000
_cell.length_c   1.000
_cell.angle_alpha   90.00
_cell.angle_beta   90.00
_cell.angle_gamma   90.00
#
_symmetry.space_group_name_H-M   'P 1'
#
loop_
_entity.id
_entity.type
_entity.pdbx_description
1 polymer ?
#
loop_
_entity_poly.entity_id
_entity_poly.type
_entity_poly.pdbx_seq_one_letter_code
_entity_poly.pdbx_strand_id
1 'polypeptide(L)'
;MTVSGETPRDLEKLFEEFCINELMDHMIYKALARIEPDPKRKKLLERLAEQEYQHYLFWRSLLGRDCKAPRPRVSLVAVAYRLLGPAFTLRLLERGEGSAVERYRSVAERLPDELRPKLEAIVRDEEEHERLLLQEFEDVRVKYLGYVALGLADAIIEITGVHAGFLGVTASTIMAGIAGLVVGFSAAISMASAAYLQAKHGEEESPTVSAAITGLSYILSVILLALPYFLIHDMLIGFLASVAIGLALTGSLAYYSAVVQEKPFTREFAENAGLLLGTAIASYIFGQALREVFGVSALIE
;
A
#
# COMPACT_ATOMS: atom_id res chain seq x y z
N MET A 1 43.39 1.83 17.72
CA MET A 1 42.82 0.49 17.97
C MET A 1 41.81 0.24 16.86
N THR A 2 42.16 -0.69 15.99
CA THR A 2 41.43 -1.11 14.79
C THR A 2 40.23 -1.97 15.18
N VAL A 3 39.01 -1.52 14.88
CA VAL A 3 37.85 -2.42 14.82
C VAL A 3 37.81 -2.97 13.40
N SER A 4 38.29 -4.20 13.27
CA SER A 4 38.41 -4.99 12.05
C SER A 4 37.15 -5.80 11.80
N GLY A 5 36.63 -5.79 10.58
CA GLY A 5 35.58 -6.71 10.16
C GLY A 5 35.26 -6.73 8.67
N GLU A 6 35.53 -5.65 7.92
CA GLU A 6 35.20 -5.55 6.50
C GLU A 6 36.46 -5.37 5.64
N THR A 7 36.58 -6.16 4.58
CA THR A 7 37.69 -6.12 3.63
C THR A 7 37.57 -4.89 2.70
N PRO A 8 38.63 -4.41 2.04
CA PRO A 8 38.53 -3.35 1.02
C PRO A 8 37.48 -3.64 -0.07
N ARG A 9 37.18 -4.92 -0.29
CA ARG A 9 36.17 -5.42 -1.22
C ARG A 9 34.73 -5.18 -0.75
N ASP A 10 34.53 -5.01 0.55
CA ASP A 10 33.20 -4.74 1.14
C ASP A 10 32.86 -3.24 1.04
N LEU A 11 33.86 -2.36 1.17
CA LEU A 11 33.70 -0.92 0.91
C LEU A 11 33.44 -0.61 -0.57
N GLU A 12 34.16 -1.28 -1.49
CA GLU A 12 33.93 -1.12 -2.93
C GLU A 12 32.49 -1.52 -3.32
N LYS A 13 31.98 -2.63 -2.77
CA LYS A 13 30.59 -3.06 -2.97
C LYS A 13 29.59 -2.03 -2.44
N LEU A 14 29.85 -1.47 -1.25
CA LEU A 14 28.98 -0.48 -0.64
C LEU A 14 28.91 0.79 -1.49
N PHE A 15 30.05 1.28 -2.00
CA PHE A 15 30.08 2.40 -2.93
C PHE A 15 29.36 2.10 -4.25
N GLU A 16 29.48 0.86 -4.76
CA GLU A 16 28.76 0.43 -5.95
C GLU A 16 27.25 0.42 -5.74
N GLU A 17 26.77 -0.07 -4.59
CA GLU A 17 25.36 0.00 -4.21
C GLU A 17 24.85 1.44 -4.16
N PHE A 18 25.60 2.34 -3.49
CA PHE A 18 25.24 3.75 -3.41
C PHE A 18 25.19 4.40 -4.79
N CYS A 19 26.25 4.23 -5.60
CA CYS A 19 26.29 4.73 -6.96
C CYS A 19 25.09 4.26 -7.81
N ILE A 20 24.71 2.99 -7.69
CA ILE A 20 23.57 2.42 -8.44
C ILE A 20 22.24 3.04 -7.98
N ASN A 21 22.04 3.21 -6.67
CA ASN A 21 20.82 3.78 -6.11
C ASN A 21 20.66 5.24 -6.56
N GLU A 22 21.68 6.06 -6.35
CA GLU A 22 21.70 7.49 -6.71
C GLU A 22 21.43 7.71 -8.21
N LEU A 23 22.05 6.89 -9.06
CA LEU A 23 21.77 6.92 -10.51
C LEU A 23 20.34 6.48 -10.84
N MET A 24 19.80 5.52 -10.10
CA MET A 24 18.43 5.05 -10.26
C MET A 24 17.42 6.12 -9.84
N ASP A 25 17.67 6.81 -8.73
CA ASP A 25 16.79 7.85 -8.19
C ASP A 25 16.79 9.07 -9.11
N HIS A 26 17.96 9.48 -9.63
CA HIS A 26 18.05 10.43 -10.75
C HIS A 26 17.12 10.04 -11.92
N MET A 27 17.23 8.79 -12.38
CA MET A 27 16.46 8.31 -13.53
C MET A 27 14.97 8.26 -13.23
N ILE A 28 14.58 7.90 -12.01
CA ILE A 28 13.20 7.87 -11.53
C ILE A 28 12.65 9.29 -11.49
N TYR A 29 13.25 10.21 -10.75
CA TYR A 29 12.77 11.59 -10.64
C TYR A 29 12.67 12.27 -12.00
N LYS A 30 13.64 12.05 -12.89
CA LYS A 30 13.59 12.56 -14.27
C LYS A 30 12.45 11.95 -15.09
N ALA A 31 12.10 10.68 -14.87
CA ALA A 31 10.96 10.05 -15.52
C ALA A 31 9.63 10.56 -14.96
N LEU A 32 9.54 10.73 -13.64
CA LEU A 32 8.36 11.26 -12.94
C LEU A 32 8.10 12.71 -13.36
N ALA A 33 9.12 13.56 -13.43
CA ALA A 33 9.03 14.95 -13.89
C ALA A 33 8.43 15.08 -15.31
N ARG A 34 8.63 14.09 -16.18
CA ARG A 34 8.08 14.10 -17.55
C ARG A 34 6.59 13.82 -17.59
N ILE A 35 6.06 13.12 -16.59
CA ILE A 35 4.66 12.70 -16.53
C ILE A 35 3.85 13.48 -15.51
N GLU A 36 4.50 14.31 -14.69
CA GLU A 36 3.86 15.15 -13.68
C GLU A 36 3.14 16.35 -14.32
N PRO A 37 1.80 16.45 -14.16
CA PRO A 37 1.02 17.55 -14.72
C PRO A 37 1.21 18.88 -14.00
N ASP A 38 1.44 18.88 -12.69
CA ASP A 38 1.60 20.12 -11.92
C ASP A 38 2.98 20.76 -12.14
N PRO A 39 3.07 22.02 -12.61
CA PRO A 39 4.35 22.65 -12.91
C PRO A 39 5.27 22.83 -11.70
N LYS A 40 4.72 23.03 -10.49
CA LYS A 40 5.49 23.21 -9.26
C LYS A 40 6.13 21.88 -8.85
N ARG A 41 5.34 20.79 -8.83
CA ARG A 41 5.79 19.43 -8.55
C ARG A 41 6.79 18.92 -9.58
N LYS A 42 6.54 19.17 -10.87
CA LYS A 42 7.47 18.87 -11.93
C LYS A 42 8.84 19.53 -11.70
N LYS A 43 8.86 20.83 -11.39
CA LYS A 43 10.10 21.56 -11.14
C LYS A 43 10.84 21.06 -9.88
N LEU A 44 10.11 20.59 -8.88
CA LEU A 44 10.71 19.92 -7.72
C LEU A 44 11.39 18.62 -8.13
N LEU A 45 10.70 17.73 -8.86
CA LEU A 45 11.27 16.48 -9.35
C LEU A 45 12.48 16.68 -10.27
N GLU A 46 12.48 17.72 -11.12
CA GLU A 46 13.64 18.07 -11.94
C GLU A 46 14.84 18.50 -11.10
N ARG A 47 14.60 19.20 -9.98
CA ARG A 47 15.65 19.62 -9.05
C ARG A 47 16.24 18.44 -8.30
N LEU A 48 15.38 17.59 -7.73
CA LEU A 48 15.79 16.37 -7.03
C LEU A 48 16.61 15.48 -7.97
N ALA A 49 16.13 15.27 -9.20
CA ALA A 49 16.88 14.51 -10.20
C ALA A 49 18.30 15.07 -10.41
N GLU A 50 18.49 16.40 -10.46
CA GLU A 50 19.82 16.98 -10.61
C GLU A 50 20.69 16.78 -9.37
N GLN A 51 20.11 16.85 -8.16
CA GLN A 51 20.82 16.58 -6.90
C GLN A 51 21.31 15.13 -6.85
N GLU A 52 20.45 14.15 -7.13
CA GLU A 52 20.83 12.73 -7.21
C GLU A 52 21.92 12.46 -8.25
N TYR A 53 21.92 13.24 -9.34
CA TYR A 53 22.99 13.13 -10.33
C TYR A 53 24.35 13.59 -9.75
N GLN A 54 24.36 14.65 -8.95
CA GLN A 54 25.59 15.10 -8.27
C GLN A 54 26.06 14.07 -7.22
N HIS A 55 25.12 13.44 -6.51
CA HIS A 55 25.44 12.36 -5.56
C HIS A 55 26.02 11.14 -6.28
N TYR A 56 25.42 10.72 -7.40
CA TYR A 56 25.97 9.70 -8.29
C TYR A 56 27.41 10.04 -8.73
N LEU A 57 27.67 11.29 -9.13
CA LEU A 57 29.01 11.73 -9.54
C LEU A 57 30.02 11.64 -8.39
N PHE A 58 29.60 11.95 -7.16
CA PHE A 58 30.42 11.78 -5.97
C PHE A 58 30.81 10.32 -5.77
N TRP A 59 29.85 9.39 -5.75
CA TRP A 59 30.15 7.96 -5.56
C TRP A 59 30.93 7.35 -6.72
N ARG A 60 30.63 7.76 -7.95
CA ARG A 60 31.41 7.41 -9.15
C ARG A 60 32.87 7.83 -9.01
N SER A 61 33.14 9.01 -8.46
CA SER A 61 34.51 9.51 -8.28
C SER A 61 35.32 8.64 -7.30
N LEU A 62 34.66 8.07 -6.29
CA LEU A 62 35.27 7.16 -5.32
C LEU A 62 35.49 5.75 -5.89
N LEU A 63 34.59 5.29 -6.77
CA LEU A 63 34.70 4.00 -7.45
C LEU A 63 35.71 3.98 -8.60
N GLY A 64 35.95 5.12 -9.23
CA GLY A 64 36.80 5.23 -10.42
C GLY A 64 36.24 4.54 -11.67
N ARG A 65 34.97 4.09 -11.65
CA ARG A 65 34.26 3.46 -12.78
C ARG A 65 32.79 3.86 -12.80
N ASP A 66 32.14 3.71 -13.95
CA ASP A 66 30.70 3.91 -14.08
C ASP A 66 29.89 2.75 -13.49
N CYS A 67 28.86 3.08 -12.73
CA CYS A 67 27.83 2.12 -12.31
C CYS A 67 26.64 2.12 -13.29
N LYS A 68 25.91 0.99 -13.35
CA LYS A 68 24.78 0.80 -14.28
C LYS A 68 23.50 0.51 -13.51
N ALA A 69 22.53 1.42 -13.61
CA ALA A 69 21.21 1.22 -13.04
C ALA A 69 20.28 0.39 -13.97
N PRO A 70 19.44 -0.51 -13.44
CA PRO A 70 18.50 -1.29 -14.22
C PRO A 70 17.32 -0.42 -14.71
N ARG A 71 17.22 -0.22 -16.03
CA ARG A 71 16.13 0.55 -16.68
C ARG A 71 14.68 0.05 -16.44
N PRO A 72 14.35 -1.25 -16.36
CA PRO A 72 12.95 -1.68 -16.24
C PRO A 72 12.29 -1.26 -14.92
N ARG A 73 13.07 -0.99 -13.88
CA ARG A 73 12.57 -0.50 -12.58
C ARG A 73 11.98 0.91 -12.71
N VAL A 74 12.57 1.75 -13.55
CA VAL A 74 12.11 3.14 -13.79
C VAL A 74 10.71 3.16 -14.40
N SER A 75 10.45 2.30 -15.39
CA SER A 75 9.11 2.21 -16.01
C SER A 75 8.06 1.70 -15.03
N LEU A 76 8.41 0.74 -14.17
CA LEU A 76 7.49 0.22 -13.16
C LEU A 76 7.09 1.30 -12.16
N VAL A 77 8.05 2.11 -11.70
CA VAL A 77 7.80 3.24 -10.79
C VAL A 77 6.92 4.30 -11.46
N ALA A 78 7.16 4.61 -12.73
CA ALA A 78 6.31 5.54 -13.47
C ALA A 78 4.85 5.04 -13.62
N VAL A 79 4.65 3.73 -13.75
CA VAL A 79 3.31 3.13 -13.75
C VAL A 79 2.67 3.22 -12.36
N ALA A 80 3.42 2.91 -11.30
CA ALA A 80 2.95 3.04 -9.92
C ALA A 80 2.56 4.49 -9.60
N TYR A 81 3.33 5.48 -10.05
CA TYR A 81 3.05 6.90 -9.86
C TYR A 81 1.69 7.33 -10.40
N ARG A 82 1.28 6.78 -11.55
CA ARG A 82 -0.03 7.07 -12.15
C ARG A 82 -1.16 6.33 -11.46
N LEU A 83 -0.97 5.04 -11.20
CA LEU A 83 -2.01 4.16 -10.68
C LEU A 83 -2.24 4.35 -9.18
N LEU A 84 -1.18 4.23 -8.39
CA LEU A 84 -1.22 4.31 -6.92
C LEU A 84 -1.17 5.77 -6.43
N GLY A 85 -0.60 6.66 -7.24
CA GLY A 85 -0.56 8.10 -6.97
C GLY A 85 0.83 8.59 -6.55
N PRO A 86 1.07 9.91 -6.68
CA PRO A 86 2.36 10.52 -6.33
C PRO A 86 2.80 10.26 -4.89
N ALA A 87 1.92 10.50 -3.91
CA ALA A 87 2.27 10.42 -2.49
C ALA A 87 2.71 9.01 -2.08
N PHE A 88 1.96 7.98 -2.51
CA PHE A 88 2.31 6.59 -2.26
C PHE A 88 3.65 6.22 -2.91
N THR A 89 3.82 6.59 -4.18
CA THR A 89 4.99 6.16 -4.95
C THR A 89 6.27 6.81 -4.44
N LEU A 90 6.23 8.10 -4.14
CA LEU A 90 7.37 8.82 -3.58
C LEU A 90 7.71 8.30 -2.19
N ARG A 91 6.74 8.18 -1.27
CA ARG A 91 7.00 7.58 0.05
C ARG A 91 7.54 6.16 -0.02
N LEU A 92 7.14 5.37 -1.01
CA LEU A 92 7.69 4.02 -1.21
C LEU A 92 9.15 4.04 -1.63
N LEU A 93 9.59 5.05 -2.39
CA LEU A 93 10.98 5.26 -2.77
C LEU A 93 11.81 5.71 -1.54
N GLU A 94 11.36 6.76 -0.85
CA GLU A 94 12.04 7.35 0.31
C GLU A 94 12.20 6.38 1.49
N ARG A 95 11.30 5.40 1.62
CA ARG A 95 11.32 4.44 2.74
C ARG A 95 12.65 3.69 2.87
N GLY A 96 13.42 3.58 1.78
CA GLY A 96 14.76 2.99 1.78
C GLY A 96 15.89 3.95 2.15
N GLU A 97 15.69 5.26 2.00
CA GLU A 97 16.73 6.28 2.09
C GLU A 97 17.18 6.54 3.53
N GLY A 98 16.28 6.45 4.52
CA GLY A 98 16.69 6.55 5.94
C GLY A 98 17.77 5.52 6.32
N SER A 99 17.67 4.29 5.77
CA SER A 99 18.69 3.25 5.94
C SER A 99 19.95 3.50 5.09
N ALA A 100 19.85 4.26 4.00
CA ALA A 100 20.99 4.67 3.20
C ALA A 100 21.78 5.77 3.92
N VAL A 101 21.11 6.76 4.51
CA VAL A 101 21.73 7.83 5.31
C VAL A 101 22.50 7.28 6.52
N GLU A 102 21.95 6.31 7.24
CA GLU A 102 22.68 5.62 8.32
C GLU A 102 23.96 4.95 7.80
N ARG A 103 23.87 4.28 6.63
CA ARG A 103 25.03 3.68 5.99
C ARG A 103 26.02 4.73 5.50
N TYR A 104 25.59 5.87 4.97
CA TYR A 104 26.47 6.98 4.59
C TYR A 104 27.27 7.49 5.80
N ARG A 105 26.59 7.73 6.92
CA ARG A 105 27.24 8.13 8.18
C ARG A 105 28.27 7.12 8.66
N SER A 106 27.97 5.83 8.56
CA SER A 106 28.92 4.76 8.92
C SER A 106 30.21 4.76 8.08
N VAL A 107 30.14 5.28 6.85
CA VAL A 107 31.29 5.38 5.94
C VAL A 107 32.01 6.72 6.09
N ALA A 108 31.36 7.77 6.59
CA ALA A 108 31.95 9.08 6.82
C ALA A 108 33.18 9.05 7.76
N GLU A 109 33.19 8.13 8.73
CA GLU A 109 34.32 7.91 9.63
C GLU A 109 35.54 7.26 8.92
N ARG A 110 35.31 6.65 7.76
CA ARG A 110 36.30 5.86 7.01
C ARG A 110 36.84 6.59 5.78
N LEU A 111 36.23 7.72 5.41
CA LEU A 111 36.67 8.56 4.30
C LEU A 111 37.77 9.54 4.74
N PRO A 112 38.64 9.98 3.80
CA PRO A 112 39.55 11.09 4.02
C PRO A 112 38.84 12.34 4.55
N ASP A 113 39.48 13.09 5.44
CA ASP A 113 38.89 14.27 6.09
C ASP A 113 38.42 15.34 5.08
N GLU A 114 39.03 15.40 3.90
CA GLU A 114 38.64 16.32 2.81
C GLU A 114 37.28 15.99 2.17
N LEU A 115 36.85 14.72 2.23
CA LEU A 115 35.63 14.22 1.61
C LEU A 115 34.46 14.14 2.59
N ARG A 116 34.74 14.12 3.90
CA ARG A 116 33.71 14.08 4.94
C ARG A 116 32.69 15.23 4.82
N PRO A 117 33.09 16.50 4.60
CA PRO A 117 32.12 17.59 4.43
C PRO A 117 31.21 17.43 3.21
N LYS A 118 31.69 16.77 2.13
CA LYS A 118 30.87 16.50 0.94
C LYS A 118 29.83 15.43 1.22
N LEU A 119 30.22 14.36 1.91
CA LEU A 119 29.28 13.31 2.30
C LEU A 119 28.25 13.82 3.32
N GLU A 120 28.65 14.68 4.25
CA GLU A 120 27.71 15.36 5.15
C GLU A 120 26.75 16.28 4.40
N ALA A 121 27.16 16.88 3.28
CA ALA A 121 26.25 17.64 2.43
C ALA A 121 25.22 16.74 1.75
N ILE A 122 25.65 15.62 1.18
CA ILE A 122 24.73 14.61 0.60
C ILE A 122 23.72 14.15 1.64
N VAL A 123 24.18 13.78 2.85
CA VAL A 123 23.29 13.36 3.93
C VAL A 123 22.22 14.42 4.29
N ARG A 124 22.59 15.71 4.29
CA ARG A 124 21.61 16.79 4.53
C ARG A 124 20.66 16.96 3.35
N ASP A 125 21.15 16.81 2.13
CA ASP A 125 20.34 16.91 0.92
C ASP A 125 19.28 15.79 0.93
N GLU A 126 19.63 14.54 1.28
CA GLU A 126 18.67 13.43 1.44
C GLU A 126 17.59 13.71 2.49
N GLU A 127 17.99 14.22 3.66
CA GLU A 127 17.02 14.58 4.72
C GLU A 127 16.09 15.73 4.27
N GLU A 128 16.58 16.64 3.42
CA GLU A 128 15.77 17.70 2.83
C GLU A 128 14.84 17.19 1.73
N HIS A 129 15.28 16.21 0.92
CA HIS A 129 14.49 15.58 -0.14
C HIS A 129 13.20 14.98 0.42
N GLU A 130 13.32 14.12 1.44
CA GLU A 130 12.17 13.48 2.11
C GLU A 130 11.17 14.55 2.60
N ARG A 131 11.68 15.59 3.28
CA ARG A 131 10.85 16.67 3.82
C ARG A 131 10.13 17.45 2.71
N LEU A 132 10.82 17.79 1.62
CA LEU A 132 10.23 18.54 0.51
C LEU A 132 9.15 17.71 -0.20
N LEU A 133 9.40 16.41 -0.37
CA LEU A 133 8.43 15.49 -0.98
C LEU A 133 7.18 15.37 -0.12
N LEU A 134 7.31 15.26 1.20
CA LEU A 134 6.19 15.23 2.15
C LEU A 134 5.32 16.48 2.08
N GLN A 135 5.93 17.66 1.95
CA GLN A 135 5.22 18.95 1.94
C GLN A 135 4.50 19.23 0.62
N GLU A 136 5.11 18.87 -0.51
CA GLU A 136 4.63 19.27 -1.84
C GLU A 136 3.71 18.22 -2.50
N PHE A 137 3.83 16.95 -2.07
CA PHE A 137 3.05 15.84 -2.60
C PHE A 137 1.94 15.36 -1.66
N GLU A 138 1.31 16.27 -0.90
CA GLU A 138 -0.01 15.99 -0.33
C GLU A 138 -1.01 15.72 -1.47
N ASP A 139 -1.47 14.46 -1.55
CA ASP A 139 -2.36 13.99 -2.60
C ASP A 139 -3.80 13.92 -2.07
N VAL A 140 -4.73 14.42 -2.87
CA VAL A 140 -6.18 14.27 -2.64
C VAL A 140 -6.56 12.80 -2.44
N ARG A 141 -5.84 11.86 -3.06
CA ARG A 141 -6.03 10.41 -2.83
C ARG A 141 -5.72 9.99 -1.39
N VAL A 142 -4.75 10.62 -0.73
CA VAL A 142 -4.44 10.36 0.69
C VAL A 142 -5.57 10.87 1.57
N LYS A 143 -6.16 12.02 1.23
CA LYS A 143 -7.34 12.54 1.91
C LYS A 143 -8.53 11.59 1.83
N TYR A 144 -8.82 11.05 0.64
CA TYR A 144 -9.91 10.09 0.47
C TYR A 144 -9.57 8.64 0.83
N LEU A 145 -8.32 8.35 1.20
CA LEU A 145 -7.89 7.02 1.60
C LEU A 145 -8.68 6.52 2.80
N GLY A 146 -9.04 7.40 3.74
CA GLY A 146 -9.89 7.05 4.88
C GLY A 146 -11.24 6.47 4.45
N TYR A 147 -11.87 7.05 3.42
CA TYR A 147 -13.14 6.58 2.87
C TYR A 147 -13.02 5.26 2.10
N VAL A 148 -11.93 5.08 1.35
CA VAL A 148 -11.63 3.79 0.71
C VAL A 148 -11.43 2.71 1.76
N ALA A 149 -10.60 2.99 2.76
CA ALA A 149 -10.28 2.08 3.86
C ALA A 149 -11.55 1.68 4.62
N LEU A 150 -12.40 2.67 4.93
CA LEU A 150 -13.67 2.48 5.61
C LEU A 150 -14.61 1.56 4.82
N GLY A 151 -14.83 1.84 3.53
CA GLY A 151 -15.71 1.03 2.69
C GLY A 151 -15.19 -0.40 2.46
N LEU A 152 -13.87 -0.56 2.28
CA LEU A 152 -13.25 -1.87 2.04
C LEU A 152 -13.21 -2.73 3.32
N ALA A 153 -12.85 -2.15 4.47
CA ALA A 153 -12.79 -2.88 5.74
C ALA A 153 -14.18 -3.39 6.16
N ASP A 154 -15.21 -2.55 6.03
CA ASP A 154 -16.58 -2.91 6.38
C ASP A 154 -17.13 -4.01 5.46
N ALA A 155 -16.95 -3.86 4.14
CA ALA A 155 -17.36 -4.87 3.16
C ALA A 155 -16.70 -6.23 3.42
N ILE A 156 -15.40 -6.25 3.74
CA ILE A 156 -14.69 -7.49 4.02
C ILE A 156 -15.28 -8.20 5.23
N ILE A 157 -15.50 -7.48 6.33
CA ILE A 157 -16.03 -8.08 7.56
C ILE A 157 -17.47 -8.55 7.35
N GLU A 158 -18.34 -7.69 6.81
CA GLU A 158 -19.76 -7.97 6.65
C GLU A 158 -20.01 -9.13 5.68
N ILE A 159 -19.39 -9.10 4.49
CA ILE A 159 -19.60 -10.14 3.47
C ILE A 159 -18.98 -11.46 3.88
N THR A 160 -17.83 -11.44 4.55
CA THR A 160 -17.26 -12.66 5.14
C THR A 160 -18.24 -13.26 6.15
N GLY A 161 -18.88 -12.44 6.99
CA GLY A 161 -19.91 -12.89 7.92
C GLY A 161 -21.11 -13.53 7.21
N VAL A 162 -21.63 -12.89 6.16
CA VAL A 162 -22.73 -13.45 5.34
C VAL A 162 -22.34 -14.80 4.75
N HIS A 163 -21.20 -14.86 4.06
CA HIS A 163 -20.69 -16.07 3.42
C HIS A 163 -20.42 -17.22 4.41
N ALA A 164 -19.84 -16.91 5.57
CA ALA A 164 -19.60 -17.90 6.62
C ALA A 164 -20.90 -18.37 7.28
N GLY A 165 -21.86 -17.47 7.49
CA GLY A 165 -23.19 -17.84 7.99
C GLY A 165 -23.91 -18.77 7.02
N PHE A 166 -23.88 -18.47 5.72
CA PHE A 166 -24.47 -19.33 4.70
C PHE A 166 -23.75 -20.67 4.59
N LEU A 167 -22.42 -20.73 4.77
CA LEU A 167 -21.67 -22.00 4.89
C LEU A 167 -22.21 -22.88 6.03
N GLY A 168 -22.69 -22.28 7.13
CA GLY A 168 -23.32 -23.01 8.23
C GLY A 168 -24.73 -23.53 7.90
N VAL A 169 -25.42 -22.91 6.94
CA VAL A 169 -26.84 -23.16 6.63
C VAL A 169 -27.04 -24.05 5.40
N THR A 170 -26.30 -23.81 4.31
CA THR A 170 -26.53 -24.43 3.00
C THR A 170 -25.23 -24.86 2.31
N ALA A 171 -25.32 -25.87 1.45
CA ALA A 171 -24.23 -26.29 0.56
C ALA A 171 -24.24 -25.58 -0.80
N SER A 172 -25.25 -24.76 -1.09
CA SER A 172 -25.37 -24.08 -2.39
C SER A 172 -24.46 -22.84 -2.45
N THR A 173 -23.40 -22.93 -3.26
CA THR A 173 -22.48 -21.82 -3.51
C THR A 173 -23.20 -20.63 -4.14
N ILE A 174 -24.07 -20.88 -5.12
CA ILE A 174 -24.83 -19.83 -5.82
C ILE A 174 -25.71 -19.06 -4.84
N MET A 175 -26.39 -19.75 -3.90
CA MET A 175 -27.21 -19.06 -2.89
C MET A 175 -26.37 -18.16 -1.99
N ALA A 176 -25.22 -18.64 -1.54
CA ALA A 176 -24.30 -17.84 -0.72
C ALA A 176 -23.77 -16.62 -1.47
N GLY A 177 -23.37 -16.78 -2.74
CA GLY A 177 -22.92 -15.68 -3.60
C GLY A 177 -24.01 -14.63 -3.85
N ILE A 178 -25.25 -15.06 -4.15
CA ILE A 178 -26.38 -14.14 -4.32
C ILE A 178 -26.68 -13.40 -3.02
N ALA A 179 -26.69 -14.11 -1.88
CA ALA A 179 -26.92 -13.49 -0.58
C ALA A 179 -25.86 -12.42 -0.28
N GLY A 180 -24.58 -12.72 -0.52
CA GLY A 180 -23.48 -11.76 -0.38
C GLY A 180 -23.67 -10.52 -1.26
N LEU A 181 -24.04 -10.68 -2.53
CA LEU A 181 -24.30 -9.56 -3.43
C LEU A 181 -25.48 -8.70 -2.98
N VAL A 182 -26.59 -9.31 -2.56
CA VAL A 182 -27.81 -8.59 -2.14
C VAL A 182 -27.55 -7.80 -0.86
N VAL A 183 -26.98 -8.45 0.17
CA VAL A 183 -26.64 -7.79 1.43
C VAL A 183 -25.61 -6.70 1.18
N GLY A 184 -24.54 -7.00 0.45
CA GLY A 184 -23.47 -6.05 0.17
C GLY A 184 -23.90 -4.84 -0.63
N PHE A 185 -24.83 -5.00 -1.58
CA PHE A 185 -25.35 -3.85 -2.32
C PHE A 185 -26.16 -2.91 -1.41
N SER A 186 -27.00 -3.46 -0.53
CA SER A 186 -27.74 -2.67 0.46
C SER A 186 -26.79 -1.98 1.45
N ALA A 187 -25.79 -2.70 1.94
CA ALA A 187 -24.80 -2.18 2.87
C ALA A 187 -23.94 -1.07 2.23
N ALA A 188 -23.54 -1.22 0.97
CA ALA A 188 -22.81 -0.19 0.23
C ALA A 188 -23.58 1.14 0.14
N ILE A 189 -24.90 1.10 -0.07
CA ILE A 189 -25.74 2.31 -0.07
C ILE A 189 -25.78 2.94 1.32
N SER A 190 -25.91 2.12 2.36
CA SER A 190 -25.87 2.56 3.76
C SER A 190 -24.55 3.25 4.09
N MET A 191 -23.42 2.61 3.77
CA MET A 191 -22.08 3.13 4.00
C MET A 191 -21.76 4.38 3.17
N ALA A 192 -22.19 4.43 1.91
CA ALA A 192 -22.07 5.64 1.10
C ALA A 192 -22.86 6.81 1.72
N SER A 193 -24.05 6.54 2.25
CA SER A 193 -24.89 7.53 2.92
C SER A 193 -24.26 8.00 4.23
N ALA A 194 -23.68 7.09 5.01
CA ALA A 194 -22.96 7.41 6.23
C ALA A 194 -21.73 8.29 5.95
N ALA A 195 -20.93 7.92 4.93
CA ALA A 195 -19.78 8.69 4.49
C ALA A 195 -20.17 10.09 3.98
N TYR A 196 -21.30 10.21 3.25
CA TYR A 196 -21.84 11.51 2.84
C TYR A 196 -22.13 12.40 4.05
N LEU A 197 -22.84 11.86 5.05
CA LEU A 197 -23.23 12.61 6.24
C LEU A 197 -22.01 13.00 7.08
N GLN A 198 -21.04 12.09 7.23
CA GLN A 198 -19.78 12.37 7.92
C GLN A 198 -19.02 13.51 7.24
N ALA A 199 -18.83 13.42 5.93
CA ALA A 199 -18.14 14.44 5.15
C ALA A 199 -18.89 15.79 5.13
N LYS A 200 -20.22 15.79 5.15
CA LYS A 200 -21.04 17.01 5.22
C LYS A 200 -20.80 17.82 6.49
N HIS A 201 -20.41 17.15 7.57
CA HIS A 201 -20.07 17.80 8.84
C HIS A 201 -18.58 18.15 8.94
N GLY A 202 -17.74 17.66 8.03
CA GLY A 202 -16.34 18.06 7.90
C GLY A 202 -16.18 19.31 7.02
N GLU A 203 -15.17 20.13 7.29
CA GLU A 203 -14.96 21.38 6.55
C GLU A 203 -14.20 21.19 5.23
N GLU A 204 -13.40 20.13 5.10
CA GLU A 204 -12.42 20.04 4.02
C GLU A 204 -12.72 19.00 2.93
N GLU A 205 -13.73 18.15 3.08
CA GLU A 205 -13.98 17.01 2.21
C GLU A 205 -15.27 17.16 1.42
N SER A 206 -15.24 16.92 0.10
CA SER A 206 -16.46 16.94 -0.71
C SER A 206 -17.38 15.77 -0.34
N PRO A 207 -18.62 16.02 0.17
CA PRO A 207 -19.49 14.96 0.66
C PRO A 207 -19.90 13.95 -0.40
N THR A 208 -20.16 14.43 -1.62
CA THR A 208 -20.54 13.57 -2.76
C THR A 208 -19.39 12.67 -3.19
N VAL A 209 -18.15 13.17 -3.15
CA VAL A 209 -16.97 12.40 -3.51
C VAL A 209 -16.68 11.35 -2.45
N SER A 210 -16.76 11.70 -1.15
CA SER A 210 -16.60 10.75 -0.05
C SER A 210 -17.62 9.60 -0.15
N ALA A 211 -18.89 9.92 -0.38
CA ALA A 211 -19.95 8.94 -0.55
C ALA A 211 -19.69 7.99 -1.72
N ALA A 212 -19.32 8.55 -2.88
CA ALA A 212 -19.05 7.78 -4.09
C ALA A 212 -17.84 6.85 -3.93
N ILE A 213 -16.76 7.35 -3.33
CA ILE A 213 -15.54 6.57 -3.11
C ILE A 213 -15.79 5.42 -2.12
N THR A 214 -16.46 5.69 -0.99
CA THR A 214 -16.82 4.64 -0.03
C THR A 214 -17.72 3.58 -0.68
N GLY A 215 -18.81 4.01 -1.31
CA GLY A 215 -19.77 3.09 -1.93
C GLY A 215 -19.16 2.24 -3.05
N LEU A 216 -18.32 2.84 -3.91
CA LEU A 216 -17.65 2.12 -4.98
C LEU A 216 -16.63 1.12 -4.43
N SER A 217 -15.81 1.54 -3.44
CA SER A 217 -14.82 0.65 -2.80
C SER A 217 -15.51 -0.54 -2.14
N TYR A 218 -16.67 -0.31 -1.51
CA TYR A 218 -17.50 -1.35 -0.92
C TYR A 218 -18.01 -2.32 -1.99
N ILE A 219 -18.71 -1.83 -3.03
CA ILE A 219 -19.30 -2.68 -4.09
C ILE A 219 -18.24 -3.52 -4.79
N LEU A 220 -17.07 -2.93 -5.10
CA LEU A 220 -15.97 -3.68 -5.71
C LEU A 220 -15.49 -4.81 -4.81
N SER A 221 -15.37 -4.56 -3.50
CA SER A 221 -14.99 -5.58 -2.52
C SER A 221 -16.05 -6.70 -2.44
N VAL A 222 -17.34 -6.35 -2.40
CA VAL A 222 -18.46 -7.30 -2.43
C VAL A 222 -18.39 -8.22 -3.65
N ILE A 223 -18.21 -7.64 -4.83
CA ILE A 223 -18.15 -8.39 -6.09
C ILE A 223 -16.95 -9.35 -6.07
N LEU A 224 -15.77 -8.88 -5.64
CA LEU A 224 -14.57 -9.70 -5.57
C LEU A 224 -14.71 -10.87 -4.57
N LEU A 225 -15.33 -10.63 -3.42
CA LEU A 225 -15.57 -11.66 -2.41
C LEU A 225 -16.64 -12.66 -2.82
N ALA A 226 -17.66 -12.23 -3.56
CA ALA A 226 -18.73 -13.11 -4.06
C ALA A 226 -18.30 -13.92 -5.29
N LEU A 227 -17.32 -13.44 -6.07
CA LEU A 227 -16.90 -14.06 -7.32
C LEU A 227 -16.56 -15.57 -7.21
N PRO A 228 -15.81 -16.07 -6.20
CA PRO A 228 -15.51 -17.49 -6.07
C PRO A 228 -16.74 -18.39 -6.02
N TYR A 229 -17.84 -17.92 -5.45
CA TYR A 229 -19.08 -18.69 -5.31
C TYR A 229 -19.79 -18.97 -6.63
N PHE A 230 -19.51 -18.19 -7.67
CA PHE A 230 -20.05 -18.41 -9.02
C PHE A 230 -19.13 -19.25 -9.89
N LEU A 231 -17.87 -19.45 -9.47
CA LEU A 231 -16.86 -20.20 -10.23
C LEU A 231 -16.59 -21.59 -9.65
N ILE A 232 -16.75 -21.73 -8.33
CA ILE A 232 -16.41 -22.94 -7.57
C ILE A 232 -17.71 -23.60 -7.10
N HIS A 233 -17.82 -24.91 -7.33
CA HIS A 233 -19.01 -25.69 -6.97
C HIS A 233 -18.97 -26.20 -5.53
N ASP A 234 -17.77 -26.38 -4.97
CA ASP A 234 -17.59 -26.81 -3.58
C ASP A 234 -17.70 -25.60 -2.63
N MET A 235 -18.62 -25.69 -1.67
CA MET A 235 -18.95 -24.61 -0.75
C MET A 235 -17.78 -24.24 0.17
N LEU A 236 -17.01 -25.22 0.65
CA LEU A 236 -15.87 -24.97 1.53
C LEU A 236 -14.73 -24.33 0.74
N ILE A 237 -14.42 -24.82 -0.46
CA ILE A 237 -13.38 -24.25 -1.32
C ILE A 237 -13.78 -22.82 -1.75
N GLY A 238 -15.05 -22.59 -2.11
CA GLY A 238 -15.57 -21.26 -2.44
C GLY A 238 -15.41 -20.27 -1.28
N PHE A 239 -15.73 -20.70 -0.06
CA PHE A 239 -15.52 -19.90 1.15
C PHE A 239 -14.05 -19.61 1.43
N LEU A 240 -13.17 -20.62 1.39
CA LEU A 240 -11.74 -20.42 1.61
C LEU A 240 -11.12 -19.48 0.56
N ALA A 241 -11.56 -19.56 -0.69
CA ALA A 241 -11.16 -18.63 -1.74
C ALA A 241 -11.65 -17.21 -1.46
N SER A 242 -12.90 -17.03 -1.00
CA SER A 242 -13.42 -15.72 -0.57
C SER A 242 -12.62 -15.15 0.60
N VAL A 243 -12.28 -15.95 1.60
CA VAL A 243 -11.45 -15.54 2.74
C VAL A 243 -10.04 -15.15 2.29
N ALA A 244 -9.43 -15.91 1.38
CA ALA A 244 -8.12 -15.59 0.84
C ALA A 244 -8.12 -14.26 0.09
N ILE A 245 -9.17 -13.96 -0.69
CA ILE A 245 -9.36 -12.65 -1.33
C ILE A 245 -9.51 -11.55 -0.28
N GLY A 246 -10.34 -11.78 0.76
CA GLY A 246 -10.50 -10.84 1.87
C GLY A 246 -9.19 -10.50 2.56
N LEU A 247 -8.39 -11.52 2.92
CA LEU A 247 -7.06 -11.33 3.50
C LEU A 247 -6.10 -10.60 2.55
N ALA A 248 -6.15 -10.88 1.24
CA ALA A 248 -5.34 -10.17 0.26
C ALA A 248 -5.73 -8.68 0.16
N LEU A 249 -7.02 -8.36 0.18
CA LEU A 249 -7.52 -6.98 0.20
C LEU A 249 -7.13 -6.27 1.50
N THR A 250 -7.31 -6.91 2.66
CA THR A 250 -6.86 -6.39 3.96
C THR A 250 -5.36 -6.14 3.97
N GLY A 251 -4.55 -7.07 3.45
CA GLY A 251 -3.09 -6.91 3.34
C GLY A 251 -2.70 -5.76 2.41
N SER A 252 -3.40 -5.61 1.28
CA SER A 252 -3.16 -4.52 0.34
C SER A 252 -3.45 -3.16 0.97
N LEU A 253 -4.57 -3.03 1.70
CA LEU A 253 -4.93 -1.81 2.41
C LEU A 253 -3.96 -1.51 3.56
N ALA A 254 -3.62 -2.50 4.37
CA ALA A 254 -2.65 -2.34 5.46
C ALA A 254 -1.28 -1.92 4.93
N TYR A 255 -0.85 -2.47 3.78
CA TYR A 255 0.40 -2.07 3.14
C TYR A 255 0.34 -0.63 2.62
N TYR A 256 -0.75 -0.24 1.96
CA TYR A 256 -0.93 1.13 1.49
C TYR A 256 -0.90 2.14 2.66
N SER A 257 -1.63 1.85 3.74
CA SER A 257 -1.62 2.66 4.96
C SER A 257 -0.24 2.70 5.62
N ALA A 258 0.51 1.59 5.63
CA ALA A 258 1.86 1.55 6.18
C ALA A 258 2.87 2.40 5.38
N VAL A 259 2.71 2.47 4.06
CA VAL A 259 3.55 3.31 3.19
C VAL A 259 3.16 4.79 3.33
N VAL A 260 1.87 5.10 3.31
CA VAL A 260 1.39 6.49 3.23
C VAL A 260 1.26 7.17 4.59
N GLN A 261 0.94 6.43 5.65
CA GLN A 261 0.72 6.98 7.00
C GLN A 261 1.78 6.51 8.00
N GLU A 262 2.83 5.80 7.55
CA GLU A 262 3.89 5.24 8.40
C GLU A 262 3.39 4.35 9.55
N LYS A 263 2.21 3.75 9.37
CA LYS A 263 1.63 2.85 10.36
C LYS A 263 2.31 1.47 10.36
N PRO A 264 2.35 0.77 11.51
CA PRO A 264 2.90 -0.57 11.58
C PRO A 264 2.03 -1.58 10.83
N PHE A 265 2.50 -2.03 9.66
CA PHE A 265 1.81 -3.00 8.78
C PHE A 265 1.33 -4.25 9.54
N THR A 266 2.21 -4.87 10.33
CA THR A 266 1.93 -6.16 10.98
C THR A 266 0.78 -6.05 11.97
N ARG A 267 0.69 -4.93 12.68
CA ARG A 267 -0.37 -4.66 13.64
C ARG A 267 -1.70 -4.44 12.94
N GLU A 268 -1.74 -3.51 11.97
CA GLU A 268 -2.94 -3.19 11.19
C GLU A 268 -3.48 -4.44 10.45
N PHE A 269 -2.59 -5.23 9.85
CA PHE A 269 -2.98 -6.47 9.19
C PHE A 269 -3.52 -7.50 10.18
N ALA A 270 -2.83 -7.73 11.30
CA ALA A 270 -3.25 -8.73 12.28
C ALA A 270 -4.57 -8.38 12.96
N GLU A 271 -4.79 -7.10 13.28
CA GLU A 271 -6.06 -6.62 13.86
C GLU A 271 -7.22 -6.87 12.88
N ASN A 272 -7.10 -6.44 11.63
CA ASN A 272 -8.17 -6.61 10.63
C ASN A 272 -8.37 -8.08 10.20
N ALA A 273 -7.30 -8.86 10.05
CA ALA A 273 -7.40 -10.29 9.76
C ALA A 273 -8.04 -11.05 10.94
N GLY A 274 -7.73 -10.65 12.17
CA GLY A 274 -8.38 -11.18 13.38
C GLY A 274 -9.87 -10.91 13.40
N LEU A 275 -10.31 -9.69 13.06
CA LEU A 275 -11.73 -9.33 12.93
C LEU A 275 -12.42 -10.14 11.82
N LEU A 276 -11.79 -10.28 10.66
CA LEU A 276 -12.30 -11.08 9.54
C LEU A 276 -12.54 -12.54 9.96
N LEU A 277 -11.51 -13.18 10.51
CA LEU A 277 -11.58 -14.60 10.91
C LEU A 277 -12.50 -14.82 12.12
N GLY A 278 -12.49 -13.89 13.08
CA GLY A 278 -13.39 -13.91 14.23
C GLY A 278 -14.86 -13.82 13.80
N THR A 279 -15.19 -12.89 12.91
CA THR A 279 -16.52 -12.75 12.33
C THR A 279 -16.92 -14.01 11.54
N ALA A 280 -16.02 -14.57 10.73
CA ALA A 280 -16.27 -15.81 10.02
C ALA A 280 -16.69 -16.96 10.96
N ILE A 281 -15.92 -17.18 12.04
CA ILE A 281 -16.20 -18.26 13.00
C ILE A 281 -17.54 -18.01 13.70
N ALA A 282 -17.76 -16.79 14.20
CA ALA A 282 -18.99 -16.44 14.91
C ALA A 282 -20.23 -16.59 14.00
N SER A 283 -20.16 -16.06 12.77
CA SER A 283 -21.26 -16.15 11.80
C SER A 283 -21.52 -17.58 11.35
N TYR A 284 -20.49 -18.41 11.16
CA TYR A 284 -20.66 -19.83 10.83
C TYR A 284 -21.40 -20.59 11.94
N ILE A 285 -21.00 -20.41 13.20
CA ILE A 285 -21.68 -21.02 14.36
C ILE A 285 -23.14 -20.56 14.42
N PHE A 286 -23.37 -19.26 14.22
CA PHE A 286 -24.72 -18.71 14.18
C PHE A 286 -25.56 -19.29 13.05
N GLY A 287 -24.97 -19.44 11.85
CA GLY A 287 -25.61 -20.09 10.71
C GLY A 287 -26.00 -21.55 11.00
N GLN A 288 -25.10 -22.33 11.63
CA GLN A 288 -25.43 -23.68 12.06
C GLN A 288 -26.59 -23.73 13.04
N ALA A 289 -26.60 -22.83 14.04
CA ALA A 289 -27.68 -22.75 15.00
C ALA A 289 -29.02 -22.45 14.32
N LEU A 290 -29.05 -21.55 13.32
CA LEU A 290 -30.26 -21.30 12.53
C LEU A 290 -30.68 -22.52 11.70
N ARG A 291 -29.73 -23.26 11.12
CA ARG A 291 -30.01 -24.49 10.36
C ARG A 291 -30.74 -25.51 11.23
N GLU A 292 -30.28 -25.70 12.46
CA GLU A 292 -30.87 -26.63 13.43
C GLU A 292 -32.24 -26.16 13.92
N VAL A 293 -32.38 -24.89 14.32
CA VAL A 293 -33.63 -24.33 14.86
C VAL A 293 -34.75 -24.34 13.83
N PHE A 294 -34.45 -23.98 12.57
CA PHE A 294 -35.45 -23.87 11.51
C PHE A 294 -35.59 -25.15 10.68
N GLY A 295 -34.87 -26.22 11.01
CA GLY A 295 -34.97 -27.51 10.32
C GLY A 295 -34.69 -27.42 8.82
N VAL A 296 -33.80 -26.50 8.40
CA VAL A 296 -33.53 -26.19 6.99
C VAL A 296 -33.06 -27.44 6.20
N SER A 297 -32.48 -28.42 6.89
CA SER A 297 -32.16 -29.75 6.34
C SER A 297 -33.35 -30.48 5.71
N ALA A 298 -34.60 -30.16 6.09
CA ALA A 298 -35.81 -30.74 5.50
C ALA A 298 -36.40 -29.92 4.33
N LEU A 299 -35.86 -28.74 4.03
CA LEU A 299 -36.37 -27.81 3.00
C LEU A 299 -35.49 -27.72 1.74
N ILE A 300 -34.27 -28.25 1.79
CA ILE A 300 -33.24 -28.14 0.74
C ILE A 300 -32.85 -29.52 0.15
N GLU A 301 -33.56 -30.60 0.50
CA GLU A 301 -33.51 -31.88 -0.25
C GLU A 301 -34.35 -31.83 -1.54
#